data_AF-A0A3D3BN51-F1
#
_entry.id   AF-A0A3D3BN51-F1
#
_cell.length_a   1.000
_cell.length_b   1.000
_cell.length_c   1.000
_cell.angle_alpha   90.00
_cell.angle_beta   90.00
_cell.angle_gamma   90.00
#
_symmetry.space_group_name_H-M   'P 1'
#
loop_
_entity.id
_entity.type
_entity.pdbx_description
1 polymer ?
#
loop_
_entity_poly.entity_id
_entity_poly.type
_entity_poly.pdbx_seq_one_letter_code
_entity_poly.pdbx_strand_id
1 'polypeptide(L)'
;MVDFPDDFRGHWETEANNSWVRIERHTEFVSIAQTVSGGHDPWDVLDKAWIDKSPEDILVLTELCSGINLKLPDHYDAISDMRDGAVTTAVRFEPDQNGLSAWWVSFVDDPGGEAAGRLLQMVLEIETYRTLAVMGMDGIRAAHPTLQRVANELPNGDSGDSDHSDMMKTLSILSDQESELHEIWENLAWRIGANKAYHDLVFERLVQLRAHGRDESVGIRHFLKRRLTPAIATADTVMRRRSELADQIDDRAQLLRTQLQLNLQSQTRDLLASLDKSAVRQLRLQSAVEGLST
;
A
#
# COMPACT_ATOMS: atom_id res chain seq x y z
N MET A 1 -20.21 -23.58 24.68
CA MET A 1 -20.08 -22.21 24.18
C MET A 1 -18.80 -21.67 24.79
N VAL A 2 -17.80 -21.38 23.97
CA VAL A 2 -16.50 -20.90 24.43
C VAL A 2 -16.50 -19.39 24.16
N ASP A 3 -16.29 -18.58 25.20
CA ASP A 3 -16.15 -17.13 25.03
C ASP A 3 -14.86 -16.81 24.25
N PHE A 4 -14.87 -15.70 23.51
CA PHE A 4 -13.69 -15.23 22.79
C PHE A 4 -12.55 -14.98 23.81
N PRO A 5 -11.34 -15.51 23.59
CA PRO A 5 -10.24 -15.35 24.54
C PRO A 5 -9.74 -13.90 24.57
N ASP A 6 -9.91 -13.22 25.70
CA ASP A 6 -9.53 -11.80 25.87
C ASP A 6 -8.01 -11.57 25.99
N ASP A 7 -7.23 -12.60 26.37
CA ASP A 7 -5.78 -12.48 26.60
C ASP A 7 -5.01 -13.69 26.05
N PHE A 8 -4.62 -13.62 24.77
CA PHE A 8 -3.68 -14.58 24.17
C PHE A 8 -2.59 -13.89 23.34
N ARG A 9 -1.37 -14.45 23.42
CA ARG A 9 -0.19 -13.98 22.67
C ARG A 9 0.03 -14.90 21.47
N GLY A 10 -0.12 -14.36 20.26
CA GLY A 10 0.10 -15.09 19.02
C GLY A 10 -1.11 -15.92 18.60
N HIS A 11 -1.36 -17.06 19.24
CA HIS A 11 -2.49 -17.94 18.90
C HIS A 11 -3.21 -18.52 20.12
N TRP A 12 -4.47 -18.91 19.94
CA TRP A 12 -5.29 -19.64 20.90
C TRP A 12 -6.04 -20.77 20.17
N GLU A 13 -6.15 -21.94 20.80
CA GLU A 13 -6.79 -23.13 20.22
C GLU A 13 -7.75 -23.78 21.22
N THR A 14 -8.88 -24.29 20.73
CA THR A 14 -9.80 -25.14 21.52
C THR A 14 -10.35 -26.28 20.67
N GLU A 15 -10.60 -27.42 21.30
CA GLU A 15 -11.25 -28.57 20.71
C GLU A 15 -12.60 -28.79 21.39
N ALA A 16 -13.67 -28.79 20.61
CA ALA A 16 -15.03 -29.07 21.09
C ALA A 16 -15.85 -29.72 19.98
N ASN A 17 -16.64 -30.75 20.32
CA ASN A 17 -17.61 -31.38 19.40
C ASN A 17 -17.03 -31.78 18.02
N ASN A 18 -15.87 -32.44 17.98
CA ASN A 18 -15.24 -32.90 16.74
C ASN A 18 -14.90 -31.76 15.74
N SER A 19 -14.71 -30.57 16.30
CA SER A 19 -14.25 -29.36 15.66
C SER A 19 -13.08 -28.77 16.44
N TRP A 20 -12.17 -28.10 15.75
CA TRP A 20 -11.13 -27.30 16.38
C TRP A 20 -11.20 -25.88 15.86
N VAL A 21 -10.93 -24.93 16.74
CA VAL A 21 -10.90 -23.51 16.44
C VAL A 21 -9.52 -22.99 16.80
N ARG A 22 -8.92 -22.22 15.89
CA ARG A 22 -7.66 -21.51 16.09
C ARG A 22 -7.85 -20.05 15.78
N ILE A 23 -7.39 -19.22 16.71
CA ILE A 23 -7.39 -17.77 16.57
C ILE A 23 -5.94 -17.33 16.50
N GLU A 24 -5.58 -16.51 15.54
CA GLU A 24 -4.24 -15.93 15.43
C GLU A 24 -4.32 -14.42 15.34
N ARG A 25 -3.45 -13.74 16.08
CA ARG A 25 -3.29 -12.28 16.02
C ARG A 25 -2.12 -11.95 15.13
N HIS A 26 -2.41 -11.25 14.04
CA HIS A 26 -1.43 -10.67 13.14
C HIS A 26 -1.32 -9.17 13.43
N THR A 27 -0.36 -8.50 12.79
CA THR A 27 -0.14 -7.06 12.99
C THR A 27 -1.36 -6.23 12.59
N GLU A 28 -2.10 -6.64 11.56
CA GLU A 28 -3.21 -5.86 10.97
C GLU A 28 -4.59 -6.52 11.08
N PHE A 29 -4.66 -7.80 11.47
CA PHE A 29 -5.92 -8.54 11.49
C PHE A 29 -5.88 -9.68 12.51
N VAL A 30 -7.04 -10.21 12.82
CA VAL A 30 -7.21 -11.46 13.57
C VAL A 30 -7.80 -12.48 12.63
N SER A 31 -7.20 -13.67 12.54
CA SER A 31 -7.77 -14.78 11.79
C SER A 31 -8.39 -15.79 12.74
N ILE A 32 -9.60 -16.24 12.41
CA ILE A 32 -10.29 -17.31 13.10
C ILE A 32 -10.46 -18.43 12.09
N ALA A 33 -9.76 -19.54 12.29
CA ALA A 33 -9.89 -20.75 11.51
C ALA A 33 -10.66 -21.77 12.33
N GLN A 34 -11.72 -22.31 11.73
CA GLN A 34 -12.49 -23.39 12.32
C GLN A 34 -12.51 -24.57 11.37
N THR A 35 -12.19 -25.74 11.89
CA THR A 35 -12.32 -26.97 11.15
C THR A 35 -13.44 -27.79 11.74
N VAL A 36 -14.31 -28.27 10.86
CA VAL A 36 -15.43 -29.12 11.22
C VAL A 36 -15.32 -30.40 10.42
N SER A 37 -15.56 -31.54 11.07
CA SER A 37 -15.63 -32.82 10.37
C SER A 37 -16.82 -32.86 9.40
N GLY A 38 -16.66 -33.53 8.26
CA GLY A 38 -17.69 -33.59 7.22
C GLY A 38 -19.04 -34.09 7.74
N GLY A 39 -20.13 -33.42 7.32
CA GLY A 39 -21.51 -33.74 7.71
C GLY A 39 -22.12 -32.82 8.76
N HIS A 40 -21.37 -31.83 9.26
CA HIS A 40 -21.85 -30.79 10.16
C HIS A 40 -21.89 -29.43 9.43
N ASP A 41 -22.84 -28.57 9.79
CA ASP A 41 -22.91 -27.22 9.25
C ASP A 41 -21.77 -26.37 9.84
N PRO A 42 -20.90 -25.74 9.02
CA PRO A 42 -19.89 -24.80 9.50
C PRO A 42 -20.48 -23.69 10.39
N TRP A 43 -21.71 -23.28 10.14
CA TRP A 43 -22.41 -22.24 10.91
C TRP A 43 -22.97 -22.71 12.25
N ASP A 44 -23.06 -24.02 12.49
CA ASP A 44 -23.47 -24.55 13.80
C ASP A 44 -22.35 -24.40 14.84
N VAL A 45 -21.10 -24.24 14.38
CA VAL A 45 -19.90 -24.23 15.23
C VAL A 45 -19.24 -22.86 15.26
N LEU A 46 -19.32 -22.10 14.17
CA LEU A 46 -18.85 -20.72 14.13
C LEU A 46 -19.88 -19.92 14.93
N ASP A 47 -19.61 -19.74 16.22
CA ASP A 47 -20.55 -19.11 17.15
C ASP A 47 -20.94 -17.77 16.52
N LYS A 48 -22.18 -17.65 16.04
CA LYS A 48 -22.67 -16.39 15.44
C LYS A 48 -22.39 -15.22 16.38
N ALA A 49 -22.35 -15.48 17.69
CA ALA A 49 -21.93 -14.53 18.69
C ALA A 49 -20.53 -13.95 18.47
N TRP A 50 -19.56 -14.66 17.89
CA TRP A 50 -18.22 -14.14 17.62
C TRP A 50 -18.19 -13.21 16.40
N ILE A 51 -18.92 -13.56 15.33
CA ILE A 51 -19.12 -12.67 14.18
C ILE A 51 -19.88 -11.42 14.63
N ASP A 52 -20.98 -11.59 15.38
CA ASP A 52 -21.83 -10.51 15.86
C ASP A 52 -21.12 -9.62 16.90
N LYS A 53 -20.14 -10.15 17.63
CA LYS A 53 -19.27 -9.40 18.57
C LYS A 53 -17.97 -8.90 17.92
N SER A 54 -17.74 -9.16 16.63
CA SER A 54 -16.55 -8.66 15.95
C SER A 54 -16.54 -7.13 16.08
N PRO A 55 -15.50 -6.53 16.68
CA PRO A 55 -15.43 -5.09 16.86
C PRO A 55 -15.23 -4.33 15.53
N GLU A 56 -14.88 -5.04 14.46
CA GLU A 56 -14.44 -4.52 13.16
C GLU A 56 -15.07 -5.31 12.00
N ASP A 57 -14.98 -4.75 10.80
CA ASP A 57 -15.49 -5.33 9.56
C ASP A 57 -14.83 -6.70 9.23
N ILE A 58 -15.63 -7.68 8.81
CA ILE A 58 -15.13 -8.94 8.28
C ILE A 58 -14.56 -8.71 6.88
N LEU A 59 -13.24 -8.79 6.76
CA LEU A 59 -12.55 -8.60 5.48
C LEU A 59 -12.59 -9.85 4.60
N VAL A 60 -12.55 -11.04 5.21
CA VAL A 60 -12.46 -12.33 4.51
C VAL A 60 -13.35 -13.34 5.20
N LEU A 61 -14.25 -13.95 4.44
CA LEU A 61 -15.05 -15.08 4.84
C LEU A 61 -14.90 -16.16 3.77
N THR A 62 -14.36 -17.31 4.15
CA THR A 62 -14.03 -18.37 3.20
C THR A 62 -14.34 -19.75 3.76
N GLU A 63 -14.85 -20.61 2.91
CA GLU A 63 -15.01 -22.04 3.18
C GLU A 63 -13.91 -22.82 2.46
N LEU A 64 -13.28 -23.76 3.16
CA LEU A 64 -12.33 -24.69 2.57
C LEU A 64 -12.79 -26.12 2.83
N CYS A 65 -13.12 -26.82 1.75
CA CYS A 65 -13.41 -28.25 1.77
C CYS A 65 -12.18 -29.03 1.32
N SER A 66 -11.79 -30.06 2.06
CA SER A 66 -10.66 -30.91 1.69
C SER A 66 -10.94 -32.40 1.89
N GLY A 67 -10.30 -33.25 1.09
CA GLY A 67 -10.45 -34.69 1.21
C GLY A 67 -9.63 -35.47 0.20
N ILE A 68 -9.50 -36.77 0.45
CA ILE A 68 -8.85 -37.70 -0.48
C ILE A 68 -9.83 -38.02 -1.61
N ASN A 69 -9.39 -37.87 -2.85
CA ASN A 69 -10.22 -38.00 -4.05
C ASN A 69 -11.54 -37.21 -3.96
N LEU A 70 -11.47 -36.03 -3.33
CA LEU A 70 -12.61 -35.12 -3.21
C LEU A 70 -13.13 -34.78 -4.61
N LYS A 71 -14.43 -34.98 -4.83
CA LYS A 71 -15.10 -34.57 -6.05
C LYS A 71 -15.21 -33.04 -6.05
N LEU A 72 -14.63 -32.42 -7.07
CA LEU A 72 -14.71 -30.97 -7.26
C LEU A 72 -16.12 -30.57 -7.75
N PRO A 73 -16.58 -29.35 -7.41
CA PRO A 73 -17.83 -28.83 -7.93
C PRO A 73 -17.75 -28.57 -9.44
N ASP A 74 -18.90 -28.47 -10.10
CA ASP A 74 -18.98 -28.18 -11.54
C ASP A 74 -18.61 -26.73 -11.88
N HIS A 75 -18.65 -25.82 -10.90
CA HIS A 75 -18.38 -24.41 -11.08
C HIS A 75 -17.26 -23.90 -10.15
N TYR A 76 -16.20 -23.37 -10.75
CA TYR A 76 -15.07 -22.72 -10.10
C TYR A 76 -14.47 -21.66 -11.03
N ASP A 77 -13.79 -20.67 -10.45
CA ASP A 77 -13.13 -19.58 -11.17
C ASP A 77 -11.75 -19.97 -11.69
N ALA A 78 -11.05 -20.78 -10.91
CA ALA A 78 -9.71 -21.24 -11.23
C ALA A 78 -9.43 -22.61 -10.60
N ILE A 79 -8.53 -23.35 -11.22
CA ILE A 79 -8.09 -24.67 -10.76
C ILE A 79 -6.60 -24.84 -11.03
N SER A 80 -5.89 -25.48 -10.11
CA SER A 80 -4.47 -25.76 -10.25
C SER A 80 -4.11 -27.08 -9.62
N ASP A 81 -3.16 -27.76 -10.26
CA ASP A 81 -2.46 -28.87 -9.66
C ASP A 81 -1.29 -28.31 -8.84
N MET A 82 -1.11 -28.87 -7.65
CA MET A 82 -0.13 -28.48 -6.65
C MET A 82 0.68 -29.71 -6.26
N ARG A 83 1.87 -29.48 -5.69
CA ARG A 83 2.77 -30.56 -5.25
C ARG A 83 3.03 -31.61 -6.35
N ASP A 84 3.30 -31.15 -7.58
CA ASP A 84 3.55 -31.99 -8.76
C ASP A 84 2.39 -32.93 -9.12
N GLY A 85 1.14 -32.46 -8.93
CA GLY A 85 -0.08 -33.21 -9.25
C GLY A 85 -0.62 -34.09 -8.12
N ALA A 86 0.03 -34.13 -6.96
CA ALA A 86 -0.47 -34.86 -5.79
C ALA A 86 -1.72 -34.21 -5.16
N VAL A 87 -1.96 -32.93 -5.47
CA VAL A 87 -3.08 -32.16 -4.94
C VAL A 87 -3.72 -31.35 -6.06
N THR A 88 -5.03 -31.46 -6.22
CA THR A 88 -5.80 -30.58 -7.11
C THR A 88 -6.60 -29.60 -6.28
N THR A 89 -6.40 -28.31 -6.52
CA THR A 89 -7.09 -27.23 -5.80
C THR A 89 -7.93 -26.41 -6.77
N ALA A 90 -9.23 -26.32 -6.51
CA ALA A 90 -10.16 -25.43 -7.20
C ALA A 90 -10.64 -24.32 -6.26
N VAL A 91 -11.00 -23.18 -6.82
CA VAL A 91 -11.45 -22.02 -6.05
C VAL A 91 -12.54 -21.25 -6.78
N ARG A 92 -13.50 -20.76 -6.01
CA ARG A 92 -14.45 -19.71 -6.38
C ARG A 92 -14.12 -18.48 -5.52
N PHE A 93 -13.61 -17.46 -6.17
CA PHE A 93 -13.22 -16.20 -5.53
C PHE A 93 -14.40 -15.27 -5.35
N GLU A 94 -15.40 -15.34 -6.24
CA GLU A 94 -16.63 -14.59 -6.09
C GLU A 94 -17.40 -15.09 -4.85
N PRO A 95 -17.66 -14.21 -3.88
CA PRO A 95 -18.46 -14.57 -2.72
C PRO A 95 -19.86 -15.00 -3.15
N ASP A 96 -20.40 -16.02 -2.48
CA ASP A 96 -21.81 -16.39 -2.68
C ASP A 96 -22.77 -15.41 -1.98
N GLN A 97 -24.06 -15.77 -1.94
CA GLN A 97 -25.10 -14.94 -1.31
C GLN A 97 -24.88 -14.72 0.19
N ASN A 98 -24.05 -15.54 0.82
CA ASN A 98 -23.67 -15.44 2.23
C ASN A 98 -22.30 -14.77 2.42
N GLY A 99 -21.67 -14.32 1.33
CA GLY A 99 -20.36 -13.68 1.36
C GLY A 99 -19.18 -14.64 1.45
N LEU A 100 -19.37 -15.95 1.23
CA LEU A 100 -18.27 -16.93 1.26
C LEU A 100 -17.62 -17.11 -0.10
N SER A 101 -16.32 -16.87 -0.15
CA SER A 101 -15.46 -17.53 -1.14
C SER A 101 -15.31 -19.01 -0.77
N ALA A 102 -14.96 -19.85 -1.74
CA ALA A 102 -14.88 -21.29 -1.52
C ALA A 102 -13.65 -21.91 -2.17
N TRP A 103 -13.00 -22.81 -1.44
CA TRP A 103 -11.83 -23.57 -1.87
C TRP A 103 -12.11 -25.07 -1.74
N TRP A 104 -11.68 -25.84 -2.73
CA TRP A 104 -11.77 -27.29 -2.72
C TRP A 104 -10.38 -27.88 -2.96
N VAL A 105 -9.88 -28.65 -2.00
CA VAL A 105 -8.54 -29.26 -2.03
C VAL A 105 -8.67 -30.77 -2.05
N SER A 106 -8.39 -31.37 -3.20
CA SER A 106 -8.46 -32.82 -3.42
C SER A 106 -7.05 -33.42 -3.38
N PHE A 107 -6.81 -34.32 -2.44
CA PHE A 107 -5.56 -35.07 -2.34
C PHE A 107 -5.69 -36.39 -3.12
N VAL A 108 -4.66 -36.79 -3.87
CA VAL A 108 -4.64 -38.08 -4.56
C VAL A 108 -4.58 -39.24 -3.56
N ASP A 109 -3.66 -39.13 -2.59
CA ASP A 109 -3.42 -40.09 -1.50
C ASP A 109 -3.53 -39.39 -0.14
N ASP A 110 -3.53 -40.15 0.96
CA ASP A 110 -3.47 -39.57 2.30
C ASP A 110 -2.13 -38.85 2.54
N PRO A 111 -2.11 -37.52 2.69
CA PRO A 111 -0.89 -36.77 2.95
C PRO A 111 -0.42 -36.87 4.41
N GLY A 112 -1.25 -37.39 5.32
CA GLY A 112 -1.09 -37.26 6.76
C GLY A 112 -1.50 -35.88 7.28
N GLY A 113 -1.96 -35.84 8.55
CA GLY A 113 -2.57 -34.64 9.13
C GLY A 113 -1.67 -33.40 9.15
N GLU A 114 -0.38 -33.56 9.41
CA GLU A 114 0.56 -32.43 9.49
C GLU A 114 0.84 -31.81 8.11
N ALA A 115 1.01 -32.65 7.07
CA ALA A 115 1.27 -32.17 5.72
C ALA A 115 0.00 -31.57 5.08
N ALA A 116 -1.17 -32.18 5.33
CA ALA A 116 -2.46 -31.59 4.98
C ALA A 116 -2.62 -30.22 5.63
N GLY A 117 -2.49 -30.14 6.97
CA GLY A 117 -2.69 -28.91 7.73
C GLY A 117 -1.84 -27.75 7.21
N ARG A 118 -0.54 -27.97 6.97
CA ARG A 118 0.33 -26.95 6.37
C ARG A 118 -0.11 -26.50 4.99
N LEU A 119 -0.57 -27.43 4.15
CA LEU A 119 -1.03 -27.10 2.80
C LEU A 119 -2.31 -26.28 2.85
N LEU A 120 -3.29 -26.71 3.64
CA LEU A 120 -4.57 -26.02 3.82
C LEU A 120 -4.37 -24.63 4.42
N GLN A 121 -3.48 -24.49 5.40
CA GLN A 121 -3.11 -23.20 5.97
C GLN A 121 -2.55 -22.26 4.90
N MET A 122 -1.64 -22.72 4.02
CA MET A 122 -1.13 -21.88 2.94
C MET A 122 -2.22 -21.48 1.93
N VAL A 123 -3.22 -22.32 1.71
CA VAL A 123 -4.38 -21.98 0.87
C VAL A 123 -5.23 -20.88 1.53
N LEU A 124 -5.49 -20.99 2.84
CA LEU A 124 -6.18 -19.94 3.59
C LEU A 124 -5.38 -18.64 3.62
N GLU A 125 -4.05 -18.71 3.78
CA GLU A 125 -3.17 -17.54 3.70
C GLU A 125 -3.23 -16.86 2.33
N ILE A 126 -3.32 -17.62 1.23
CA ILE A 126 -3.53 -17.04 -0.12
C ILE A 126 -4.84 -16.26 -0.17
N GLU A 127 -5.92 -16.82 0.38
CA GLU A 127 -7.24 -16.17 0.44
C GLU A 127 -7.24 -14.90 1.30
N THR A 128 -6.58 -14.94 2.46
CA THR A 128 -6.44 -13.78 3.33
C THR A 128 -5.61 -12.69 2.66
N TYR A 129 -4.41 -13.04 2.20
CA TYR A 129 -3.47 -12.06 1.65
C TYR A 129 -3.91 -11.50 0.29
N ARG A 130 -4.64 -12.24 -0.55
CA ARG A 130 -5.15 -11.65 -1.81
C ARG A 130 -6.11 -10.50 -1.56
N THR A 131 -6.89 -10.57 -0.49
CA THR A 131 -7.88 -9.56 -0.14
C THR A 131 -7.18 -8.36 0.50
N LEU A 132 -6.25 -8.61 1.43
CA LEU A 132 -5.44 -7.56 2.04
C LEU A 132 -4.54 -6.84 1.03
N ALA A 133 -4.03 -7.53 0.01
CA ALA A 133 -3.19 -6.94 -1.03
C ALA A 133 -3.87 -5.82 -1.83
N VAL A 134 -5.20 -5.81 -1.89
CA VAL A 134 -5.98 -4.77 -2.60
C VAL A 134 -6.79 -3.89 -1.67
N MET A 135 -6.52 -3.95 -0.37
CA MET A 135 -7.19 -3.12 0.62
C MET A 135 -6.76 -1.65 0.50
N GLY A 136 -7.71 -0.73 0.69
CA GLY A 136 -7.45 0.72 0.65
C GLY A 136 -7.16 1.29 -0.74
N MET A 137 -7.40 0.52 -1.81
CA MET A 137 -7.12 0.98 -3.19
C MET A 137 -7.94 2.21 -3.61
N ASP A 138 -9.10 2.46 -3.01
CA ASP A 138 -9.87 3.70 -3.26
C ASP A 138 -9.14 4.95 -2.78
N GLY A 139 -8.57 4.92 -1.58
CA GLY A 139 -7.74 6.02 -1.06
C GLY A 139 -6.49 6.26 -1.90
N ILE A 140 -5.86 5.17 -2.35
CA ILE A 140 -4.69 5.23 -3.25
C ILE A 140 -5.07 5.89 -4.59
N ARG A 141 -6.20 5.50 -5.19
CA ARG A 141 -6.69 6.10 -6.43
C ARG A 141 -7.09 7.56 -6.24
N ALA A 142 -7.63 7.92 -5.09
CA ALA A 142 -8.04 9.27 -4.75
C ALA A 142 -6.88 10.26 -4.66
N ALA A 143 -5.63 9.79 -4.50
CA ALA A 143 -4.45 10.66 -4.56
C ALA A 143 -4.12 11.13 -5.98
N HIS A 144 -4.58 10.42 -7.02
CA HIS A 144 -4.19 10.70 -8.41
C HIS A 144 -4.57 12.11 -8.90
N PRO A 145 -5.80 12.63 -8.67
CA PRO A 145 -6.16 13.99 -9.04
C PRO A 145 -5.27 15.05 -8.37
N THR A 146 -4.91 14.85 -7.10
CA THR A 146 -4.01 15.76 -6.38
C THR A 146 -2.61 15.76 -6.99
N LEU A 147 -2.03 14.58 -7.25
CA LEU A 147 -0.73 14.48 -7.91
C LEU A 147 -0.73 15.12 -9.30
N GLN A 148 -1.82 14.96 -10.06
CA GLN A 148 -1.95 15.58 -11.38
C GLN A 148 -2.04 17.11 -11.27
N ARG A 149 -2.78 17.63 -10.28
CA ARG A 149 -2.87 19.07 -10.05
C ARG A 149 -1.52 19.66 -9.66
N VAL A 150 -0.83 19.07 -8.68
CA VAL A 150 0.53 19.50 -8.28
C VAL A 150 1.48 19.49 -9.47
N ALA A 151 1.43 18.46 -10.32
CA ALA A 151 2.24 18.40 -11.54
C ALA A 151 1.94 19.52 -12.54
N ASN A 152 0.65 19.88 -12.71
CA ASN A 152 0.22 20.91 -13.66
C ASN A 152 0.50 22.33 -13.15
N GLU A 153 0.45 22.53 -11.83
CA GLU A 153 0.65 23.82 -11.17
C GLU A 153 2.11 24.05 -10.79
N LEU A 154 3.01 23.14 -11.15
CA LEU A 154 4.42 23.22 -10.77
C LEU A 154 5.10 24.42 -11.47
N PRO A 155 5.51 25.47 -10.75
CA PRO A 155 6.01 26.71 -11.35
C PRO A 155 7.26 26.50 -12.18
N ASN A 156 7.33 27.07 -13.39
CA ASN A 156 8.53 26.96 -14.24
C ASN A 156 9.77 27.51 -13.51
N GLY A 157 10.90 26.80 -13.60
CA GLY A 157 12.15 27.17 -12.93
C GLY A 157 12.91 28.35 -13.57
N ASP A 158 12.36 28.97 -14.61
CA ASP A 158 12.97 30.12 -15.28
C ASP A 158 12.33 31.43 -14.80
N SER A 159 13.04 32.07 -13.87
CA SER A 159 12.66 33.34 -13.23
C SER A 159 13.55 34.50 -13.68
N GLY A 160 14.11 34.42 -14.89
CA GLY A 160 15.10 35.37 -15.42
C GLY A 160 14.72 36.86 -15.38
N ASP A 161 13.43 37.19 -15.19
CA ASP A 161 12.92 38.56 -15.06
C ASP A 161 11.99 38.75 -13.83
N SER A 162 11.98 37.80 -12.89
CA SER A 162 11.11 37.87 -11.69
C SER A 162 11.72 38.73 -10.60
N ASP A 163 10.94 39.65 -10.02
CA ASP A 163 11.37 40.43 -8.85
C ASP A 163 11.36 39.57 -7.58
N HIS A 164 12.10 40.00 -6.55
CA HIS A 164 12.29 39.31 -5.27
C HIS A 164 10.95 38.88 -4.62
N SER A 165 9.94 39.75 -4.69
CA SER A 165 8.59 39.47 -4.15
C SER A 165 7.93 38.30 -4.87
N ASP A 166 8.05 38.20 -6.19
CA ASP A 166 7.44 37.13 -6.98
C ASP A 166 8.16 35.80 -6.76
N MET A 167 9.48 35.81 -6.67
CA MET A 167 10.27 34.64 -6.30
C MET A 167 9.88 34.11 -4.91
N MET A 168 9.63 34.99 -3.93
CA MET A 168 9.18 34.57 -2.60
C MET A 168 7.77 33.95 -2.62
N LYS A 169 6.85 34.49 -3.43
CA LYS A 169 5.53 33.88 -3.63
C LYS A 169 5.64 32.49 -4.25
N THR A 170 6.50 32.32 -5.26
CA THR A 170 6.75 31.02 -5.89
C THR A 170 7.33 30.02 -4.90
N LEU A 171 8.25 30.43 -4.01
CA LEU A 171 8.72 29.57 -2.92
C LEU A 171 7.59 29.14 -1.96
N SER A 172 6.66 30.03 -1.65
CA SER A 172 5.49 29.69 -0.83
C SER A 172 4.63 28.62 -1.51
N ILE A 173 4.34 28.79 -2.81
CA ILE A 173 3.56 27.81 -3.58
C ILE A 173 4.25 26.45 -3.60
N LEU A 174 5.57 26.42 -3.83
CA LEU A 174 6.36 25.18 -3.80
C LEU A 174 6.30 24.51 -2.43
N SER A 175 6.40 25.28 -1.34
CA SER A 175 6.29 24.76 0.03
C SER A 175 4.92 24.18 0.33
N ASP A 176 3.85 24.83 -0.14
CA ASP A 176 2.47 24.34 0.04
C ASP A 176 2.26 23.02 -0.73
N GLN A 177 2.75 22.95 -1.97
CA GLN A 177 2.73 21.73 -2.78
C GLN A 177 3.55 20.59 -2.13
N GLU A 178 4.72 20.89 -1.57
CA GLU A 178 5.54 19.90 -0.86
C GLU A 178 4.79 19.32 0.35
N SER A 179 4.14 20.19 1.14
CA SER A 179 3.35 19.78 2.30
C SER A 179 2.21 18.84 1.91
N GLU A 180 1.51 19.12 0.81
CA GLU A 180 0.45 18.26 0.32
C GLU A 180 0.97 16.90 -0.17
N LEU A 181 2.11 16.86 -0.86
CA LEU A 181 2.76 15.60 -1.24
C LEU A 181 3.24 14.82 -0.01
N HIS A 182 3.60 15.50 1.07
CA HIS A 182 3.98 14.87 2.34
C HIS A 182 2.78 14.23 3.02
N GLU A 183 1.63 14.93 3.09
CA GLU A 183 0.39 14.39 3.64
C GLU A 183 -0.07 13.12 2.90
N ILE A 184 0.03 13.10 1.56
CA ILE A 184 -0.23 11.87 0.76
C ILE A 184 0.70 10.73 1.19
N TRP A 185 1.98 11.02 1.40
CA TRP A 185 2.96 10.02 1.80
C TRP A 185 2.66 9.48 3.19
N GLU A 186 2.44 10.34 4.19
CA GLU A 186 2.14 9.94 5.56
C GLU A 186 0.90 9.04 5.64
N ASN A 187 -0.14 9.37 4.86
CA ASN A 187 -1.39 8.64 4.87
C ASN A 187 -1.33 7.30 4.12
N LEU A 188 -0.52 7.18 3.06
CA LEU A 188 -0.58 6.03 2.14
C LEU A 188 0.66 5.13 2.17
N ALA A 189 1.83 5.63 2.59
CA ALA A 189 3.09 4.89 2.43
C ALA A 189 3.06 3.51 3.08
N TRP A 190 2.56 3.44 4.32
CA TRP A 190 2.46 2.17 5.03
C TRP A 190 1.48 1.21 4.35
N ARG A 191 0.29 1.68 3.96
CA ARG A 191 -0.72 0.85 3.28
C ARG A 191 -0.22 0.34 1.92
N ILE A 192 0.46 1.17 1.14
CA ILE A 192 1.03 0.77 -0.15
C ILE A 192 2.16 -0.27 0.04
N GLY A 193 3.00 -0.09 1.05
CA GLY A 193 4.00 -1.08 1.44
C GLY A 193 3.37 -2.42 1.83
N ALA A 194 2.31 -2.39 2.65
CA ALA A 194 1.56 -3.58 3.06
C ALA A 194 0.92 -4.29 1.85
N ASN A 195 0.27 -3.55 0.94
CA ASN A 195 -0.34 -4.10 -0.27
C ASN A 195 0.68 -4.88 -1.11
N LYS A 196 1.89 -4.33 -1.28
CA LYS A 196 2.99 -4.99 -1.97
C LYS A 196 3.44 -6.26 -1.24
N ALA A 197 3.64 -6.19 0.07
CA ALA A 197 4.06 -7.33 0.88
C ALA A 197 3.04 -8.49 0.81
N TYR A 198 1.74 -8.21 0.96
CA TYR A 198 0.69 -9.22 0.85
C TYR A 198 0.61 -9.81 -0.56
N HIS A 199 0.73 -8.99 -1.60
CA HIS A 199 0.83 -9.48 -2.98
C HIS A 199 1.99 -10.48 -3.14
N ASP A 200 3.17 -10.14 -2.62
CA ASP A 200 4.35 -11.00 -2.73
C ASP A 200 4.18 -12.31 -1.95
N LEU A 201 3.59 -12.25 -0.75
CA LEU A 201 3.26 -13.43 0.05
C LEU A 201 2.30 -14.39 -0.69
N VAL A 202 1.28 -13.87 -1.37
CA VAL A 202 0.37 -14.70 -2.19
C VAL A 202 1.16 -15.51 -3.23
N PHE A 203 2.04 -14.85 -3.98
CA PHE A 203 2.81 -15.52 -5.02
C PHE A 203 3.90 -16.43 -4.46
N GLU A 204 4.46 -16.09 -3.30
CA GLU A 204 5.39 -16.96 -2.58
C GLU A 204 4.69 -18.27 -2.17
N ARG A 205 3.49 -18.21 -1.60
CA ARG A 205 2.71 -19.41 -1.25
C ARG A 205 2.38 -20.27 -2.46
N LEU A 206 1.98 -19.65 -3.57
CA LEU A 206 1.75 -20.38 -4.82
C LEU A 206 3.02 -21.08 -5.33
N VAL A 207 4.20 -20.48 -5.17
CA VAL A 207 5.49 -21.10 -5.50
C VAL A 207 5.81 -22.26 -4.54
N GLN A 208 5.64 -22.07 -3.23
CA GLN A 208 5.86 -23.12 -2.23
C GLN A 208 4.93 -24.33 -2.43
N LEU A 209 3.70 -24.09 -2.85
CA LEU A 209 2.72 -25.11 -3.22
C LEU A 209 3.04 -25.78 -4.57
N ARG A 210 3.97 -25.22 -5.36
CA ARG A 210 4.26 -25.64 -6.75
C ARG A 210 3.00 -25.61 -7.61
N ALA A 211 2.19 -24.57 -7.44
CA ALA A 211 0.91 -24.42 -8.12
C ALA A 211 1.12 -24.17 -9.62
N HIS A 212 0.56 -25.04 -10.45
CA HIS A 212 0.53 -24.89 -11.90
C HIS A 212 -0.90 -25.09 -12.43
N GLY A 213 -1.20 -24.48 -13.57
CA GLY A 213 -2.50 -24.66 -14.22
C GLY A 213 -2.70 -26.13 -14.60
N ARG A 214 -3.96 -26.56 -14.59
CA ARG A 214 -4.40 -27.78 -15.25
C ARG A 214 -4.81 -27.44 -16.68
N ASP A 215 -4.54 -28.33 -17.62
CA ASP A 215 -4.87 -28.14 -19.03
C ASP A 215 -6.34 -27.73 -19.21
N GLU A 216 -6.58 -26.83 -20.18
CA GLU A 216 -7.90 -26.32 -20.57
C GLU A 216 -8.63 -25.44 -19.53
N SER A 217 -8.04 -25.19 -18.35
CA SER A 217 -8.63 -24.34 -17.30
C SER A 217 -7.72 -23.19 -16.86
N VAL A 218 -8.31 -22.14 -16.29
CA VAL A 218 -7.54 -21.00 -15.77
C VAL A 218 -6.84 -21.39 -14.47
N GLY A 219 -5.51 -21.32 -14.45
CA GLY A 219 -4.70 -21.55 -13.25
C GLY A 219 -4.89 -20.46 -12.18
N ILE A 220 -4.88 -20.83 -10.90
CA ILE A 220 -5.02 -19.92 -9.75
C ILE A 220 -3.96 -18.81 -9.80
N ARG A 221 -2.70 -19.18 -10.04
CA ARG A 221 -1.60 -18.22 -10.18
C ARG A 221 -1.84 -17.22 -11.31
N HIS A 222 -2.34 -17.68 -12.45
CA HIS A 222 -2.64 -16.81 -13.59
C HIS A 222 -3.82 -15.88 -13.28
N PHE A 223 -4.89 -16.44 -12.70
CA PHE A 223 -6.09 -15.70 -12.31
C PHE A 223 -5.76 -14.56 -11.35
N LEU A 224 -5.00 -14.86 -10.28
CA LEU A 224 -4.61 -13.88 -9.28
C LEU A 224 -3.64 -12.84 -9.85
N LYS A 225 -2.66 -13.25 -10.67
CA LYS A 225 -1.75 -12.29 -11.33
C LYS A 225 -2.50 -11.27 -12.17
N ARG A 226 -3.52 -11.72 -12.92
CA ARG A 226 -4.33 -10.82 -13.76
C ARG A 226 -5.17 -9.82 -12.95
N ARG A 227 -5.55 -10.16 -11.71
CA ARG A 227 -6.47 -9.34 -10.89
C ARG A 227 -5.78 -8.51 -9.81
N LEU A 228 -4.70 -9.02 -9.21
CA LEU A 228 -3.99 -8.34 -8.12
C LEU A 228 -2.90 -7.40 -8.66
N THR A 229 -2.08 -7.87 -9.61
CA THR A 229 -0.90 -7.13 -10.07
C THR A 229 -1.22 -5.72 -10.62
N PRO A 230 -2.32 -5.49 -11.38
CA PRO A 230 -2.66 -4.13 -11.81
C PRO A 230 -2.93 -3.14 -10.67
N ALA A 231 -3.55 -3.61 -9.58
CA ALA A 231 -3.80 -2.77 -8.40
C ALA A 231 -2.49 -2.37 -7.71
N ILE A 232 -1.59 -3.34 -7.54
CA ILE A 232 -0.25 -3.07 -6.98
C ILE A 232 0.56 -2.14 -7.87
N ALA A 233 0.52 -2.32 -9.19
CA ALA A 233 1.20 -1.43 -10.13
C ALA A 233 0.64 0.01 -10.05
N THR A 234 -0.66 0.17 -9.79
CA THR A 234 -1.28 1.48 -9.55
C THR A 234 -0.72 2.12 -8.27
N ALA A 235 -0.66 1.36 -7.18
CA ALA A 235 -0.11 1.82 -5.91
C ALA A 235 1.37 2.23 -6.02
N ASP A 236 2.19 1.41 -6.67
CA ASP A 236 3.60 1.71 -6.96
C ASP A 236 3.73 2.98 -7.82
N THR A 237 2.83 3.17 -8.79
CA THR A 237 2.83 4.37 -9.65
C THR A 237 2.50 5.64 -8.88
N VAL A 238 1.54 5.60 -7.96
CA VAL A 238 1.18 6.74 -7.10
C VAL A 238 2.38 7.16 -6.25
N MET A 239 3.04 6.21 -5.57
CA MET A 239 4.20 6.51 -4.74
C MET A 239 5.38 7.03 -5.54
N ARG A 240 5.69 6.40 -6.69
CA ARG A 240 6.75 6.86 -7.58
C ARG A 240 6.47 8.28 -8.07
N ARG A 241 5.26 8.54 -8.55
CA ARG A 241 4.89 9.87 -9.08
C ARG A 241 4.96 10.94 -8.01
N ARG A 242 4.52 10.64 -6.79
CA ARG A 242 4.66 11.53 -5.63
C ARG A 242 6.13 11.83 -5.33
N SER A 243 7.00 10.82 -5.32
CA SER A 243 8.45 11.01 -5.13
C SER A 243 9.05 11.92 -6.19
N GLU A 244 8.79 11.64 -7.47
CA GLU A 244 9.28 12.42 -8.61
C GLU A 244 8.84 13.90 -8.55
N LEU A 245 7.64 14.18 -8.05
CA LEU A 245 7.15 15.55 -7.91
C LEU A 245 7.83 16.28 -6.75
N ALA A 246 8.06 15.59 -5.63
CA ALA A 246 8.77 16.21 -4.51
C ALA A 246 10.22 16.51 -4.84
N ASP A 247 10.91 15.60 -5.55
CA ASP A 247 12.28 15.84 -6.01
C ASP A 247 12.33 17.08 -6.94
N GLN A 248 11.36 17.21 -7.85
CA GLN A 248 11.26 18.40 -8.72
C GLN A 248 10.94 19.69 -7.96
N ILE A 249 10.12 19.62 -6.90
CA ILE A 249 9.81 20.76 -6.04
C ILE A 249 11.08 21.22 -5.31
N ASP A 250 11.83 20.29 -4.72
CA ASP A 250 13.06 20.58 -3.99
C ASP A 250 14.11 21.21 -4.91
N ASP A 251 14.34 20.63 -6.09
CA ASP A 251 15.25 21.16 -7.11
C ASP A 251 14.90 22.61 -7.49
N ARG A 252 13.61 22.89 -7.77
CA ARG A 252 13.13 24.22 -8.14
C ARG A 252 13.24 25.21 -6.98
N ALA A 253 12.90 24.78 -5.76
CA ALA A 253 13.02 25.61 -4.57
C ALA A 253 14.50 25.96 -4.29
N GLN A 254 15.41 25.01 -4.49
CA GLN A 254 16.85 25.22 -4.32
C GLN A 254 17.41 26.22 -5.34
N LEU A 255 17.04 26.10 -6.62
CA LEU A 255 17.43 27.06 -7.65
C LEU A 255 16.92 28.46 -7.33
N LEU A 256 15.66 28.58 -6.93
CA LEU A 256 15.03 29.87 -6.63
C LEU A 256 15.63 30.53 -5.39
N ARG A 257 15.91 29.75 -4.33
CA ARG A 257 16.67 30.22 -3.15
C ARG A 257 18.06 30.73 -3.53
N THR A 258 18.75 30.03 -4.43
CA THR A 258 20.08 30.44 -4.92
C THR A 258 20.01 31.77 -5.67
N GLN A 259 19.03 31.93 -6.57
CA GLN A 259 18.83 33.18 -7.30
C GLN A 259 18.46 34.35 -6.37
N LEU A 260 17.60 34.12 -5.36
CA LEU A 260 17.27 35.13 -4.35
C LEU A 260 18.51 35.60 -3.59
N GLN A 261 19.39 34.67 -3.20
CA GLN A 261 20.65 34.98 -2.53
C GLN A 261 21.56 35.82 -3.44
N LEU A 262 21.69 35.47 -4.73
CA LEU A 262 22.47 36.24 -5.70
C LEU A 262 21.90 37.64 -5.94
N ASN A 263 20.58 37.78 -6.05
CA ASN A 263 19.90 39.07 -6.19
C ASN A 263 20.15 39.96 -4.97
N LEU A 264 20.04 39.41 -3.75
CA LEU A 264 20.32 40.15 -2.51
C LEU A 264 21.80 40.58 -2.42
N GLN A 265 22.72 39.70 -2.81
CA GLN A 265 24.15 40.02 -2.89
C GLN A 265 24.43 41.14 -3.91
N SER A 266 23.79 41.11 -5.08
CA SER A 266 23.95 42.17 -6.09
C SER A 266 23.40 43.50 -5.58
N GLN A 267 22.19 43.52 -5.00
CA GLN A 267 21.60 44.73 -4.42
C GLN A 267 22.47 45.33 -3.32
N THR A 268 23.05 44.48 -2.46
CA THR A 268 23.97 44.91 -1.38
C THR A 268 25.22 45.53 -1.97
N ARG A 269 25.82 44.90 -3.00
CA ARG A 269 27.00 45.42 -3.69
C ARG A 269 26.72 46.78 -4.33
N ASP A 270 25.60 46.92 -5.02
CA ASP A 270 25.24 48.14 -5.74
C ASP A 270 24.92 49.30 -4.78
N LEU A 271 24.30 49.00 -3.63
CA LEU A 271 24.08 49.97 -2.55
C LEU A 271 25.41 50.48 -1.97
N LEU A 272 26.35 49.58 -1.64
CA LEU A 272 27.67 49.95 -1.14
C LEU A 272 28.44 50.81 -2.14
N ALA A 273 28.37 50.48 -3.43
CA ALA A 273 29.00 51.27 -4.49
C ALA A 273 28.37 52.68 -4.63
N SER A 274 27.07 52.82 -4.39
CA SER A 274 26.38 54.13 -4.37
C SER A 274 26.78 54.99 -3.17
N LEU A 275 26.90 54.37 -1.99
CA LEU A 275 27.36 55.02 -0.77
C LEU A 275 28.79 55.53 -0.91
N ASP A 276 29.70 54.70 -1.45
CA ASP A 276 31.09 55.08 -1.70
C ASP A 276 31.19 56.30 -2.64
N LYS A 277 30.46 56.27 -3.78
CA LYS A 277 30.39 57.42 -4.70
C LYS A 277 29.88 58.69 -4.02
N SER A 278 28.90 58.56 -3.13
CA SER A 278 28.31 59.69 -2.41
C SER A 278 29.27 60.26 -1.36
N ALA A 279 29.96 59.40 -0.62
CA ALA A 279 31.00 59.79 0.34
C ALA A 279 32.15 60.54 -0.34
N VAL A 280 32.63 60.04 -1.49
CA VAL A 280 33.66 60.72 -2.30
C VAL A 280 33.19 62.10 -2.76
N ARG A 281 31.93 62.26 -3.15
CA ARG A 281 31.35 63.56 -3.52
C ARG A 281 31.29 64.51 -2.32
N GLN A 282 30.88 64.03 -1.15
CA GLN A 282 30.84 64.84 0.07
C GLN A 282 32.23 65.33 0.49
N LEU A 283 33.25 64.46 0.44
CA LEU A 283 34.63 64.84 0.72
C LEU A 283 35.13 65.94 -0.23
N ARG A 284 34.82 65.84 -1.52
CA ARG A 284 35.17 66.89 -2.51
C ARG A 284 34.49 68.23 -2.18
N LEU A 285 33.21 68.22 -1.83
CA LEU A 285 32.49 69.44 -1.44
C LEU A 285 33.06 70.06 -0.17
N GLN A 286 33.41 69.26 0.85
CA GLN A 286 34.07 69.77 2.05
C GLN A 286 35.42 70.43 1.72
N SER A 287 36.27 69.75 0.94
CA SER A 287 37.55 70.33 0.54
C SER A 287 37.43 71.62 -0.28
N ALA A 288 36.37 71.75 -1.10
CA ALA A 288 36.10 72.97 -1.86
C ALA A 288 35.58 74.12 -0.98
N VAL A 289 34.79 73.81 0.06
CA VAL A 289 34.31 74.80 1.05
C VAL A 289 35.46 75.28 1.93
N GLU A 290 36.35 74.38 2.36
CA GLU A 290 37.56 74.73 3.11
C GLU A 290 38.50 75.63 2.29
N GLY A 291 38.62 75.41 0.98
CA GLY A 291 39.44 76.24 0.10
C GLY A 291 38.86 77.61 -0.27
N LEU A 292 37.58 77.89 0.03
CA LEU A 292 36.92 79.19 -0.21
C LEU A 292 36.71 80.01 1.09
N SER A 293 36.95 79.42 2.27
CA SER A 293 36.89 80.10 3.58
C SER A 293 38.25 80.66 4.04
N THR A 294 39.25 80.69 3.15
CA THR A 294 40.55 81.36 3.33
C THR A 294 40.68 82.51 2.35
#